data_AF-A0A830EAZ4-F1
#
_entry.id   AF-A0A830EAZ4-F1
#
_cell.length_a   1.000
_cell.length_b   1.000
_cell.length_c   1.000
_cell.angle_alpha   90.00
_cell.angle_beta   90.00
_cell.angle_gamma   90.00
#
_symmetry.space_group_name_H-M   'P 1'
#
loop_
_entity.id
_entity.type
_entity.pdbx_description
1 polymer ?
#
loop_
_entity_poly.entity_id
_entity_poly.type
_entity_poly.pdbx_seq_one_letter_code
_entity_poly.pdbx_strand_id
1 'polypeptide(L)'
;MDVSLILGVVGPVVTIVTILGTTLYWLGGKFKEIEMRFKEINEHFRQIDERFKQIDKRFEEIDGRFREIDKKFEKVDDRFDRLERDLKGYVDTRFGDLKGYVDSRINELKGYVDSKLIEFRNYVDGRFNRLVNIITGQNEFITEFLGFRGVLDSKDVSFVKAALHSMVVAATNPPTEAEKRRLLELIDKDELTLEEADELLQLARKFVMEYGDRGPDVWKMLWYASVMHGITLRKLEEKKSKEGQGRSPSG
;
A
#
# COMPACT_ATOMS: atom_id res chain seq x y z
N MET A 1 12.20 117.32 88.45
CA MET A 1 12.51 116.34 87.40
C MET A 1 13.04 117.11 86.22
N ASP A 2 14.32 116.95 85.91
CA ASP A 2 14.96 117.69 84.82
C ASP A 2 14.35 117.30 83.47
N VAL A 3 14.03 118.32 82.67
CA VAL A 3 13.52 118.17 81.30
C VAL A 3 14.49 117.34 80.45
N SER A 4 15.78 117.34 80.77
CA SER A 4 16.81 116.48 80.16
C SER A 4 16.65 115.00 80.48
N LEU A 5 16.17 114.65 81.68
CA LEU A 5 15.95 113.26 82.12
C LEU A 5 14.65 112.68 81.52
N ILE A 6 13.63 113.55 81.36
CA ILE A 6 12.40 113.22 80.62
C ILE A 6 12.72 113.05 79.12
N LEU A 7 13.47 113.95 78.49
CA LEU A 7 13.87 113.82 77.08
C LEU A 7 14.79 112.61 76.82
N GLY A 8 15.72 112.31 77.73
CA GLY A 8 16.65 111.19 77.63
C GLY A 8 16.00 109.80 77.74
N VAL A 9 14.84 109.70 78.41
CA VAL A 9 14.08 108.44 78.56
C VAL A 9 12.91 108.36 77.58
N VAL A 10 12.17 109.46 77.35
CA VAL A 10 10.96 109.47 76.51
C VAL A 10 11.30 109.34 75.02
N GLY A 11 12.37 109.97 74.53
CA GLY A 11 12.77 109.89 73.12
C GLY A 11 13.02 108.44 72.65
N PRO A 12 13.92 107.68 73.32
CA PRO A 12 14.18 106.28 72.99
C PRO A 12 12.95 105.38 73.13
N VAL A 13 12.09 105.61 74.14
CA VAL A 13 10.86 104.84 74.33
C VAL A 13 9.89 105.05 73.16
N VAL A 14 9.71 106.28 72.69
CA VAL A 14 8.89 106.58 71.49
C VAL A 14 9.47 105.91 70.24
N THR A 15 10.80 105.91 70.09
CA THR A 15 11.46 105.20 68.98
C THR A 15 11.24 103.69 69.04
N ILE A 16 11.37 103.08 70.23
CA ILE A 16 11.10 101.65 70.44
C ILE A 16 9.64 101.32 70.13
N VAL A 17 8.67 102.13 70.60
CA VAL A 17 7.24 101.94 70.30
C VAL A 17 6.96 102.07 68.81
N THR A 18 7.64 102.99 68.11
CA THR A 18 7.49 103.18 66.66
C THR A 18 8.08 102.00 65.88
N ILE A 19 9.24 101.50 66.29
CA ILE A 19 9.86 100.29 65.70
C ILE A 19 8.99 99.06 65.97
N LEU A 20 8.44 98.91 67.18
CA LEU A 20 7.54 97.81 67.51
C LEU A 20 6.23 97.90 66.70
N GLY A 21 5.65 99.09 66.56
CA GLY A 21 4.45 99.28 65.73
C GLY A 21 4.69 98.97 64.26
N THR A 22 5.82 99.40 63.70
CA THR A 22 6.18 99.13 62.30
C THR A 22 6.55 97.66 62.04
N THR A 23 7.27 97.02 62.97
CA THR A 23 7.58 95.58 62.87
C THR A 23 6.34 94.71 63.02
N LEU A 24 5.41 95.05 63.93
CA LEU A 24 4.12 94.36 64.06
C LEU A 24 3.24 94.54 62.81
N TYR A 25 3.20 95.73 62.23
CA TYR A 25 2.49 95.98 60.96
C TYR A 25 3.07 95.15 59.80
N TRP A 26 4.40 95.12 59.68
CA TRP A 26 5.09 94.31 58.67
C TRP A 26 4.84 92.80 58.86
N LEU A 27 4.92 92.31 60.10
CA LEU A 27 4.61 90.92 60.45
C LEU A 27 3.15 90.56 60.11
N GLY A 28 2.20 91.44 60.42
CA GLY A 28 0.80 91.25 60.03
C GLY A 28 0.62 91.11 58.52
N GLY A 29 1.35 91.91 57.73
CA GLY A 29 1.42 91.77 56.27
C GLY A 29 2.00 90.43 55.81
N LYS A 30 3.09 89.96 56.46
CA LYS A 30 3.72 88.66 56.14
C LYS A 30 2.84 87.47 56.51
N PHE A 31 2.16 87.50 57.65
CA PHE A 31 1.19 86.46 58.02
C PHE A 31 0.03 86.39 57.03
N LYS A 32 -0.46 87.55 56.56
CA LYS A 32 -1.49 87.61 55.51
C LYS A 32 -0.99 87.02 54.19
N GLU A 33 0.25 87.30 53.79
CA GLU A 33 0.89 86.70 52.61
C GLU A 33 0.99 85.17 52.73
N ILE A 34 1.42 84.67 53.89
CA ILE A 34 1.52 83.24 54.18
C ILE A 34 0.14 82.58 54.14
N GLU A 35 -0.89 83.18 54.73
CA GLU A 35 -2.25 82.66 54.71
C GLU A 35 -2.81 82.56 53.29
N MET A 36 -2.51 83.55 52.43
CA MET A 36 -2.88 83.50 51.00
C MET A 36 -2.19 82.35 50.28
N ARG A 37 -0.89 82.14 50.49
CA ARG A 37 -0.15 81.00 49.89
C ARG A 37 -0.68 79.65 50.38
N PHE A 38 -1.03 79.53 51.66
CA PHE A 38 -1.66 78.30 52.18
C PHE A 38 -3.04 78.04 51.54
N LYS A 39 -3.83 79.09 51.30
CA LYS A 39 -5.11 78.96 50.57
C LYS A 39 -4.88 78.47 49.14
N GLU A 40 -3.90 79.00 48.43
CA GLU A 40 -3.52 78.54 47.08
C GLU A 40 -3.04 77.07 47.08
N ILE A 41 -2.19 76.70 48.04
CA ILE A 41 -1.71 75.32 48.20
C ILE A 41 -2.88 74.36 48.45
N ASN A 42 -3.81 74.72 49.35
CA ASN A 42 -4.97 73.89 49.65
C ASN A 42 -5.86 73.70 48.41
N GLU A 43 -6.02 74.75 47.59
CA GLU A 43 -6.78 74.63 46.34
C GLU A 43 -6.06 73.73 45.32
N HIS A 44 -4.73 73.81 45.22
CA HIS A 44 -3.95 72.88 44.40
C HIS A 44 -4.08 71.42 44.88
N PHE A 45 -4.04 71.16 46.18
CA PHE A 45 -4.28 69.82 46.71
C PHE A 45 -5.69 69.30 46.38
N ARG A 46 -6.71 70.17 46.47
CA ARG A 46 -8.08 69.81 46.08
C ARG A 46 -8.17 69.42 44.59
N GLN A 47 -7.50 70.17 43.71
CA GLN A 47 -7.42 69.84 42.29
C GLN A 47 -6.67 68.53 42.03
N ILE A 48 -5.60 68.25 42.79
CA ILE A 48 -4.86 66.98 42.71
C ILE A 48 -5.77 65.82 43.13
N ASP A 49 -6.50 65.93 44.24
CA ASP A 49 -7.44 64.90 44.70
C ASP A 49 -8.54 64.62 43.66
N GLU A 50 -9.07 65.67 43.02
CA GLU A 50 -10.04 65.52 41.95
C GLU A 50 -9.46 64.78 40.74
N ARG A 51 -8.20 65.07 40.37
CA ARG A 51 -7.51 64.34 39.29
C ARG A 51 -7.27 62.87 39.64
N PHE A 52 -6.89 62.57 40.88
CA PHE A 52 -6.73 61.18 41.33
C PHE A 52 -8.05 60.42 41.28
N LYS A 53 -9.17 61.01 41.73
CA LYS A 53 -10.50 60.41 41.60
C LYS A 53 -10.87 60.12 40.13
N GLN A 54 -10.47 60.99 39.20
CA GLN A 54 -10.68 60.74 37.77
C GLN A 54 -9.80 59.61 37.24
N ILE A 55 -8.56 59.50 37.72
CA ILE A 55 -7.65 58.41 37.38
C ILE A 55 -8.20 57.07 37.88
N ASP A 56 -8.67 57.00 39.13
CA ASP A 56 -9.26 55.79 39.71
C ASP A 56 -10.45 55.29 38.89
N LYS A 57 -11.37 56.21 38.52
CA LYS A 57 -12.49 55.88 37.63
C LYS A 57 -12.05 55.32 36.28
N ARG A 58 -11.00 55.89 35.68
CA ARG A 58 -10.46 55.38 34.42
C ARG A 58 -9.85 53.99 34.57
N PHE A 59 -9.21 53.68 35.70
CA PHE A 59 -8.70 52.34 35.97
C PHE A 59 -9.84 51.33 36.15
N GLU A 60 -10.91 51.69 36.87
CA GLU A 60 -12.10 50.83 36.99
C GLU A 60 -12.74 50.52 35.62
N GLU A 61 -12.82 51.52 34.73
CA GLU A 61 -13.28 51.34 33.35
C GLU A 61 -12.36 50.40 32.54
N ILE A 62 -11.04 50.56 32.69
CA ILE A 62 -10.03 49.71 32.05
C ILE A 62 -10.19 48.26 32.53
N ASP A 63 -10.32 48.03 33.83
CA ASP A 63 -10.55 46.70 34.40
C ASP A 63 -11.86 46.07 33.88
N GLY A 64 -12.90 46.89 33.74
CA GLY A 64 -14.15 46.47 33.11
C GLY A 64 -13.96 45.98 31.67
N ARG A 65 -13.17 46.71 30.87
CA ARG A 65 -12.85 46.34 29.48
C ARG A 65 -12.00 45.08 29.40
N PHE A 66 -11.01 44.91 30.29
CA PHE A 66 -10.20 43.69 30.33
C PHE A 66 -11.05 42.45 30.66
N ARG A 67 -11.95 42.54 31.64
CA ARG A 67 -12.90 41.45 31.93
C ARG A 67 -13.79 41.10 30.74
N GLU A 68 -14.17 42.08 29.91
CA GLU A 68 -14.93 41.81 28.69
C GLU A 68 -14.08 41.13 27.62
N ILE A 69 -12.81 41.54 27.49
CA ILE A 69 -11.84 40.92 26.59
C ILE A 69 -11.60 39.46 26.97
N ASP A 70 -11.40 39.15 28.26
CA ASP A 70 -11.21 37.78 28.74
C ASP A 70 -12.40 36.88 28.35
N LYS A 71 -13.62 37.35 28.58
CA LYS A 71 -14.86 36.64 28.17
C LYS A 71 -14.96 36.43 26.65
N LYS A 72 -14.39 37.34 25.85
CA LYS A 72 -14.34 37.17 24.39
C LYS A 72 -13.32 36.11 24.00
N PHE A 73 -12.16 36.06 24.66
CA PHE A 73 -11.15 35.03 24.43
C PHE A 73 -11.65 33.64 24.83
N GLU A 74 -12.30 33.49 25.98
CA GLU A 74 -12.94 32.21 26.38
C GLU A 74 -13.91 31.70 25.30
N LYS A 75 -14.75 32.59 24.74
CA LYS A 75 -15.66 32.25 23.64
C LYS A 75 -14.94 31.88 22.35
N VAL A 76 -13.77 32.44 22.10
CA VAL A 76 -12.94 32.12 20.93
C VAL A 76 -12.33 30.74 21.09
N ASP A 77 -11.78 30.43 22.26
CA ASP A 77 -11.22 29.12 22.59
C ASP A 77 -12.30 28.02 22.46
N ASP A 78 -13.48 28.25 23.04
CA ASP A 78 -14.64 27.36 22.89
C ASP A 78 -15.02 27.09 21.42
N ARG A 79 -14.87 28.10 20.55
CA ARG A 79 -15.15 27.96 19.12
C ARG A 79 -14.06 27.16 18.41
N PHE A 80 -12.79 27.35 18.77
CA PHE A 80 -11.69 26.57 18.24
C PHE A 80 -11.80 25.10 18.65
N ASP A 81 -12.13 24.81 19.91
CA ASP A 81 -12.32 23.43 20.41
C ASP A 81 -13.47 22.71 19.70
N ARG A 82 -14.55 23.43 19.34
CA ARG A 82 -15.61 22.87 18.51
C ARG A 82 -15.15 22.62 17.08
N LEU A 83 -14.48 23.61 16.48
CA LEU A 83 -13.98 23.49 15.12
C LEU A 83 -13.00 22.31 14.97
N GLU A 84 -12.10 22.12 15.93
CA GLU A 84 -11.15 21.01 15.92
C GLU A 84 -11.87 19.66 15.98
N ARG A 85 -12.85 19.52 16.88
CA ARG A 85 -13.65 18.28 17.00
C ARG A 85 -14.46 17.99 15.73
N ASP A 86 -15.12 19.00 15.18
CA ASP A 86 -15.92 18.87 13.96
C ASP A 86 -15.03 18.51 12.76
N LEU A 87 -13.88 19.17 12.63
CA LEU A 87 -12.93 18.90 11.55
C LEU A 87 -12.35 17.49 11.68
N LYS A 88 -11.95 17.07 12.88
CA LYS A 88 -11.43 15.72 13.12
C LYS A 88 -12.48 14.67 12.79
N GLY A 89 -13.71 14.82 13.28
CA GLY A 89 -14.81 13.91 12.98
C GLY A 89 -15.12 13.85 11.49
N TYR A 90 -15.18 15.00 10.83
CA TYR A 90 -15.39 15.07 9.38
C TYR A 90 -14.27 14.36 8.62
N VAL A 91 -13.01 14.63 8.94
CA VAL A 91 -11.85 14.00 8.29
C VAL A 91 -11.86 12.50 8.50
N ASP A 92 -12.05 12.02 9.73
CA ASP A 92 -12.08 10.60 10.06
C ASP A 92 -13.19 9.85 9.30
N THR A 93 -14.40 10.43 9.23
CA THR A 93 -15.50 9.86 8.43
C THR A 93 -15.16 9.83 6.95
N ARG A 94 -14.70 10.94 6.37
CA ARG A 94 -14.41 11.02 4.93
C ARG A 94 -13.25 10.13 4.52
N PHE A 95 -12.22 10.00 5.36
CA PHE A 95 -11.13 9.06 5.14
C PHE A 95 -11.61 7.61 5.25
N GLY A 96 -12.47 7.30 6.21
CA GLY A 96 -13.08 5.98 6.36
C GLY A 96 -13.90 5.58 5.13
N ASP A 97 -14.77 6.47 4.65
CA ASP A 97 -15.57 6.27 3.45
C ASP A 97 -14.70 6.05 2.21
N LEU A 98 -13.67 6.88 2.03
CA LEU A 98 -12.74 6.77 0.91
C LEU A 98 -11.97 5.44 0.96
N LYS A 99 -11.48 5.04 2.13
CA LYS A 99 -10.80 3.76 2.33
C LYS A 99 -11.72 2.60 1.95
N GLY A 100 -12.95 2.59 2.46
CA GLY A 100 -13.92 1.55 2.12
C GLY A 100 -14.24 1.47 0.63
N TYR A 101 -14.41 2.63 -0.02
CA TYR A 101 -14.61 2.71 -1.47
C TYR A 101 -13.40 2.14 -2.25
N VAL A 102 -12.18 2.54 -1.88
CA VAL A 102 -10.96 2.08 -2.55
C VAL A 102 -10.76 0.57 -2.36
N ASP A 103 -10.96 0.06 -1.14
CA ASP A 103 -10.85 -1.39 -0.86
C ASP A 103 -11.87 -2.19 -1.68
N SER A 104 -13.11 -1.70 -1.80
CA SER A 104 -14.14 -2.32 -2.65
C SER A 104 -13.72 -2.35 -4.12
N ARG A 105 -13.23 -1.23 -4.66
CA ARG A 105 -12.75 -1.14 -6.05
C ARG A 105 -11.56 -2.05 -6.33
N ILE A 106 -10.61 -2.16 -5.40
CA ILE A 106 -9.46 -3.06 -5.53
C ILE A 106 -9.93 -4.52 -5.57
N ASN A 107 -10.85 -4.91 -4.71
CA ASN A 107 -11.38 -6.27 -4.68
C ASN A 107 -12.18 -6.62 -5.95
N GLU A 108 -13.00 -5.70 -6.45
CA GLU A 108 -13.71 -5.86 -7.74
C GLU A 108 -12.72 -6.05 -8.89
N LEU A 109 -11.69 -5.19 -8.97
CA LEU A 109 -10.67 -5.28 -10.02
C LEU A 109 -9.89 -6.60 -9.94
N LYS A 110 -9.50 -7.02 -8.73
CA LYS A 110 -8.81 -8.29 -8.51
C LYS A 110 -9.66 -9.46 -8.99
N GLY A 111 -10.95 -9.50 -8.62
CA GLY A 111 -11.86 -10.54 -9.07
C GLY A 111 -12.05 -10.56 -10.59
N TYR A 112 -12.16 -9.40 -11.22
CA TYR A 112 -12.24 -9.29 -12.67
C TYR A 112 -10.97 -9.82 -13.37
N VAL A 113 -9.79 -9.40 -12.88
CA VAL A 113 -8.50 -9.84 -13.43
C VAL A 113 -8.30 -11.33 -13.26
N ASP A 114 -8.59 -11.89 -12.08
CA ASP A 114 -8.48 -13.33 -11.82
C ASP A 114 -9.39 -14.13 -12.76
N SER A 115 -10.63 -13.68 -12.96
CA SER A 115 -11.57 -14.28 -13.91
C SER A 115 -11.03 -14.25 -15.34
N LYS A 116 -10.50 -13.10 -15.80
CA LYS A 116 -9.93 -12.96 -17.14
C LYS A 116 -8.66 -13.80 -17.34
N LEU A 117 -7.83 -13.95 -16.31
CA LEU A 117 -6.65 -14.83 -16.37
C LEU A 117 -7.05 -16.31 -16.47
N ILE A 118 -8.11 -16.73 -15.76
CA ILE A 118 -8.64 -18.09 -15.87
C ILE A 118 -9.24 -18.35 -17.26
N GLU A 119 -10.07 -17.43 -17.77
CA GLU A 119 -10.62 -17.52 -19.13
C GLU A 119 -9.51 -17.63 -20.18
N PHE A 120 -8.49 -16.77 -20.09
CA PHE A 120 -7.37 -16.77 -21.01
C PHE A 120 -6.56 -18.07 -20.93
N ARG A 121 -6.25 -18.55 -19.71
CA ARG A 121 -5.57 -19.83 -19.51
C ARG A 121 -6.33 -20.97 -20.16
N ASN A 122 -7.63 -21.08 -19.90
CA ASN A 122 -8.47 -22.14 -20.49
C ASN A 122 -8.52 -22.06 -22.01
N TYR A 123 -8.60 -20.85 -22.57
CA TYR A 123 -8.55 -20.64 -24.02
C TYR A 123 -7.22 -21.08 -24.63
N VAL A 124 -6.10 -20.67 -24.02
CA VAL A 124 -4.75 -21.02 -24.48
C VAL A 124 -4.51 -22.52 -24.35
N ASP A 125 -4.83 -23.13 -23.21
CA ASP A 125 -4.70 -24.56 -22.98
C ASP A 125 -5.53 -25.36 -23.99
N GLY A 126 -6.76 -24.93 -24.27
CA GLY A 126 -7.61 -25.55 -25.28
C GLY A 126 -7.04 -25.46 -26.70
N ARG A 127 -6.46 -24.31 -27.07
CA ARG A 127 -5.78 -24.13 -28.37
C ARG A 127 -4.49 -24.95 -28.46
N PHE A 128 -3.70 -24.97 -27.39
CA PHE A 128 -2.44 -25.70 -27.32
C PHE A 128 -2.68 -27.22 -27.39
N ASN A 129 -3.60 -27.75 -26.58
CA ASN A 129 -3.98 -29.17 -26.61
C ASN A 129 -4.48 -29.61 -27.99
N ARG A 130 -5.24 -28.75 -28.69
CA ARG A 130 -5.63 -29.04 -30.08
C ARG A 130 -4.43 -29.14 -31.00
N LEU A 131 -3.45 -28.25 -30.89
CA LEU A 131 -2.24 -28.29 -31.70
C LEU A 131 -1.39 -29.53 -31.39
N VAL A 132 -1.19 -29.84 -30.11
CA VAL A 132 -0.49 -31.06 -29.67
C VAL A 132 -1.15 -32.29 -30.29
N ASN A 133 -2.48 -32.41 -30.20
CA ASN A 133 -3.22 -33.54 -30.78
C ASN A 133 -3.04 -33.66 -32.30
N ILE A 134 -3.08 -32.53 -33.02
CA ILE A 134 -2.85 -32.52 -34.48
C ILE A 134 -1.43 -33.01 -34.81
N ILE A 135 -0.42 -32.50 -34.09
CA ILE A 135 0.98 -32.85 -34.31
C ILE A 135 1.24 -34.33 -33.95
N THR A 136 0.70 -34.81 -32.83
CA THR A 136 0.74 -36.23 -32.43
C THR A 136 0.15 -37.11 -33.51
N GLY A 137 -1.08 -36.84 -33.95
CA GLY A 137 -1.75 -37.67 -34.96
C GLY A 137 -1.01 -37.69 -36.30
N GLN A 138 -0.49 -36.54 -36.75
CA GLN A 138 0.29 -36.47 -38.00
C GLN A 138 1.62 -37.24 -37.89
N ASN A 139 2.37 -37.06 -36.80
CA ASN A 139 3.63 -37.76 -36.57
C ASN A 139 3.44 -39.27 -36.45
N GLU A 140 2.43 -39.69 -35.70
CA GLU A 140 2.07 -41.08 -35.53
C GLU A 140 1.72 -41.74 -36.86
N PHE A 141 0.83 -41.13 -37.65
CA PHE A 141 0.46 -41.66 -38.97
C PHE A 141 1.66 -41.82 -39.90
N ILE A 142 2.53 -40.79 -40.00
CA ILE A 142 3.69 -40.84 -40.89
C ILE A 142 4.65 -41.94 -40.44
N THR A 143 4.97 -42.01 -39.16
CA THR A 143 5.95 -42.97 -38.64
C THR A 143 5.44 -44.41 -38.67
N GLU A 144 4.17 -44.64 -38.35
CA GLU A 144 3.50 -45.94 -38.51
C GLU A 144 3.46 -46.38 -39.98
N PHE A 145 3.07 -45.48 -40.90
CA PHE A 145 3.04 -45.77 -42.32
C PHE A 145 4.42 -46.17 -42.86
N LEU A 146 5.49 -45.49 -42.44
CA LEU A 146 6.85 -45.83 -42.84
C LEU A 146 7.28 -47.22 -42.32
N GLY A 147 6.92 -47.55 -41.07
CA GLY A 147 7.14 -48.90 -40.51
C GLY A 147 6.34 -49.97 -41.25
N PHE A 148 5.08 -49.69 -41.55
CA PHE A 148 4.17 -50.58 -42.28
C PHE A 148 4.61 -50.82 -43.73
N ARG A 149 5.12 -49.79 -44.42
CA ARG A 149 5.67 -49.93 -45.78
C ARG A 149 7.04 -50.60 -45.82
N GLY A 150 7.67 -50.82 -44.67
CA GLY A 150 9.03 -51.36 -44.58
C GLY A 150 10.12 -50.38 -44.97
N VAL A 151 9.82 -49.07 -44.95
CA VAL A 151 10.83 -48.01 -45.13
C VAL A 151 11.68 -47.87 -43.86
N LEU A 152 11.07 -48.11 -42.69
CA LEU A 152 11.76 -48.22 -41.40
C LEU A 152 11.58 -49.64 -40.85
N ASP A 153 12.66 -50.24 -40.33
CA ASP A 153 12.64 -51.52 -39.63
C ASP A 153 13.13 -51.38 -38.18
N SER A 154 13.02 -52.44 -37.37
CA SER A 154 13.32 -52.41 -35.93
C SER A 154 14.77 -52.02 -35.64
N LYS A 155 15.68 -52.37 -36.56
CA LYS A 155 17.11 -52.00 -36.48
C LYS A 155 17.33 -50.50 -36.65
N ASP A 156 16.55 -49.84 -37.51
CA ASP A 156 16.70 -48.41 -37.83
C ASP A 156 16.28 -47.52 -36.66
N VAL A 157 15.37 -48.01 -35.81
CA VAL A 157 14.89 -47.29 -34.62
C VAL A 157 15.53 -47.77 -33.32
N SER A 158 16.39 -48.79 -33.37
CA SER A 158 17.04 -49.35 -32.17
C SER A 158 17.94 -48.34 -31.43
N PHE A 159 18.52 -47.36 -32.16
CA PHE A 159 19.42 -46.38 -31.57
C PHE A 159 18.76 -45.48 -30.52
N VAL A 160 17.42 -45.31 -30.57
CA VAL A 160 16.72 -44.50 -29.57
C VAL A 160 16.45 -45.26 -28.27
N LYS A 161 16.55 -46.60 -28.23
CA LYS A 161 16.21 -47.42 -27.05
C LYS A 161 16.93 -46.94 -25.78
N ALA A 162 18.23 -46.64 -25.87
CA ALA A 162 19.01 -46.14 -24.73
C ALA A 162 18.48 -44.78 -24.21
N ALA A 163 18.14 -43.86 -25.11
CA ALA A 163 17.58 -42.56 -24.75
C ALA A 163 16.18 -42.72 -24.12
N LEU A 164 15.36 -43.62 -24.66
CA LEU A 164 14.04 -43.94 -24.09
C LEU A 164 14.18 -44.52 -22.68
N HIS A 165 15.11 -45.45 -22.46
CA HIS A 165 15.35 -46.02 -21.14
C HIS A 165 15.73 -44.93 -20.12
N SER A 166 16.69 -44.06 -20.45
CA SER A 166 17.08 -42.95 -19.59
C SER A 166 15.90 -42.03 -19.27
N MET A 167 15.07 -41.72 -20.28
CA MET A 167 13.90 -40.87 -20.11
C MET A 167 12.84 -41.48 -19.18
N VAL A 168 12.57 -42.77 -19.34
CA VAL A 168 11.55 -43.48 -18.54
C VAL A 168 11.97 -43.62 -17.08
N VAL A 169 13.25 -43.89 -16.84
CA VAL A 169 13.82 -43.95 -15.50
C VAL A 169 13.82 -42.57 -14.84
N ALA A 170 14.14 -41.51 -15.60
CA ALA A 170 14.17 -40.14 -15.09
C ALA A 170 12.77 -39.51 -14.89
N ALA A 171 11.71 -40.12 -15.46
CA ALA A 171 10.36 -39.64 -15.29
C ALA A 171 9.96 -39.75 -13.81
N THR A 172 9.62 -38.63 -13.16
CA THR A 172 9.37 -38.62 -11.70
C THR A 172 7.90 -38.73 -11.33
N ASN A 173 6.99 -38.18 -12.15
CA ASN A 173 5.53 -38.28 -12.04
C ASN A 173 4.90 -37.44 -13.17
N PRO A 174 3.87 -37.90 -13.91
CA PRO A 174 3.26 -39.25 -13.94
C PRO A 174 3.85 -40.07 -15.10
N PRO A 175 4.55 -41.20 -14.88
CA PRO A 175 3.83 -42.47 -14.85
C PRO A 175 4.02 -43.19 -13.53
N THR A 176 3.11 -44.13 -13.25
CA THR A 176 3.24 -45.08 -12.15
C THR A 176 4.49 -45.95 -12.35
N GLU A 177 5.06 -46.46 -11.26
CA GLU A 177 6.19 -47.39 -11.34
C GLU A 177 5.86 -48.66 -12.14
N ALA A 178 4.58 -49.07 -12.17
CA ALA A 178 4.11 -50.17 -13.00
C ALA A 178 4.18 -49.82 -14.50
N GLU A 179 3.69 -48.65 -14.89
CA GLU A 179 3.75 -48.17 -16.28
C GLU A 179 5.19 -47.99 -16.76
N LYS A 180 6.09 -47.45 -15.92
CA LYS A 180 7.52 -47.34 -16.27
C LYS A 180 8.13 -48.72 -16.50
N ARG A 181 7.92 -49.67 -15.59
CA ARG A 181 8.45 -51.04 -15.73
C ARG A 181 7.92 -51.71 -17.00
N ARG A 182 6.60 -51.60 -17.24
CA ARG A 182 5.97 -52.20 -18.42
C ARG A 182 6.49 -51.58 -19.71
N LEU A 183 6.66 -50.27 -19.74
CA LEU A 183 7.17 -49.58 -20.91
C LEU A 183 8.64 -49.95 -21.21
N LEU A 184 9.48 -50.08 -20.18
CA LEU A 184 10.85 -50.60 -20.34
C LEU A 184 10.85 -52.02 -20.91
N GLU A 185 9.99 -52.91 -20.39
CA GLU A 185 9.84 -54.28 -20.89
C GLU A 185 9.48 -54.31 -22.39
N LEU A 186 8.56 -53.45 -22.82
CA LEU A 186 8.12 -53.35 -24.21
C LEU A 186 9.21 -52.74 -25.11
N ILE A 187 10.00 -51.79 -24.62
CA ILE A 187 11.12 -51.19 -25.37
C ILE A 187 12.24 -52.20 -25.62
N ASP A 188 12.51 -53.09 -24.66
CA ASP A 188 13.61 -54.04 -24.76
C ASP A 188 13.34 -55.16 -25.77
N LYS A 189 12.08 -55.47 -26.07
CA LYS A 189 11.71 -56.48 -27.07
C LYS A 189 12.13 -56.07 -28.49
N ASP A 190 12.65 -57.04 -29.25
CA ASP A 190 13.00 -56.85 -30.66
C ASP A 190 11.82 -57.11 -31.62
N GLU A 191 10.87 -57.94 -31.19
CA GLU A 191 9.60 -58.19 -31.86
C GLU A 191 8.47 -58.07 -30.85
N LEU A 192 7.37 -57.45 -31.27
CA LEU A 192 6.16 -57.26 -30.46
C LEU A 192 5.00 -58.04 -31.08
N THR A 193 4.09 -58.54 -30.23
CA THR A 193 2.74 -58.91 -30.71
C THR A 193 1.94 -57.64 -31.03
N LEU A 194 0.79 -57.79 -31.70
CA LEU A 194 -0.08 -56.66 -32.02
C LEU A 194 -0.57 -55.97 -30.72
N GLU A 195 -0.96 -56.77 -29.74
CA GLU A 195 -1.42 -56.30 -28.43
C GLU A 195 -0.31 -55.54 -27.68
N GLU A 196 0.92 -56.05 -27.71
CA GLU A 196 2.07 -55.39 -27.09
C GLU A 196 2.45 -54.09 -27.78
N ALA A 197 2.33 -54.04 -29.11
CA ALA A 197 2.58 -52.83 -29.89
C ALA A 197 1.50 -51.76 -29.65
N ASP A 198 0.23 -52.16 -29.57
CA ASP A 198 -0.90 -51.30 -29.19
C ASP A 198 -0.69 -50.73 -27.78
N GLU A 199 -0.27 -51.56 -26.82
CA GLU A 199 0.02 -51.15 -25.45
C GLU A 199 1.17 -50.16 -25.38
N LEU A 200 2.28 -50.43 -26.08
CA LEU A 200 3.43 -49.52 -26.18
C LEU A 200 3.00 -48.16 -26.74
N LEU A 201 2.18 -48.16 -27.79
CA LEU A 201 1.68 -46.94 -28.42
C LEU A 201 0.74 -46.15 -27.51
N GLN A 202 -0.15 -46.82 -26.78
CA GLN A 202 -1.01 -46.17 -25.78
C GLN A 202 -0.22 -45.52 -24.65
N LEU A 203 0.78 -46.23 -24.11
CA LEU A 203 1.66 -45.70 -23.08
C LEU A 203 2.49 -44.53 -23.62
N ALA A 204 2.99 -44.61 -24.85
CA ALA A 204 3.73 -43.52 -25.48
C ALA A 204 2.87 -42.26 -25.70
N ARG A 205 1.60 -42.41 -26.16
CA ARG A 205 0.65 -41.30 -26.28
C ARG A 205 0.39 -40.64 -24.93
N LYS A 206 0.18 -41.44 -23.88
CA LYS A 206 0.03 -40.94 -22.51
C LYS A 206 1.27 -40.18 -22.06
N PHE A 207 2.47 -40.71 -22.36
CA PHE A 207 3.74 -40.07 -22.03
C PHE A 207 3.91 -38.72 -22.73
N VAL A 208 3.51 -38.58 -23.99
CA VAL A 208 3.51 -37.28 -24.70
C VAL A 208 2.49 -36.30 -24.11
N MET A 209 1.31 -36.76 -23.71
CA MET A 209 0.30 -35.89 -23.07
C MET A 209 0.77 -35.37 -21.71
N GLU A 210 1.51 -36.18 -20.95
CA GLU A 210 1.93 -35.86 -19.59
C GLU A 210 3.31 -35.18 -19.51
N TYR A 211 4.16 -35.36 -20.52
CA TYR A 211 5.54 -34.82 -20.56
C TYR A 211 5.88 -34.02 -21.82
N GLY A 212 4.96 -33.84 -22.77
CA GLY A 212 5.26 -33.24 -24.07
C GLY A 212 5.85 -31.83 -23.99
N ASP A 213 5.68 -31.15 -22.86
CA ASP A 213 6.25 -29.85 -22.52
C ASP A 213 7.66 -29.90 -21.90
N ARG A 214 8.11 -31.06 -21.39
CA ARG A 214 9.40 -31.21 -20.69
C ARG A 214 10.61 -31.37 -21.61
N GLY A 215 10.39 -31.52 -22.92
CA GLY A 215 11.46 -31.53 -23.92
C GLY A 215 11.16 -32.36 -25.16
N PRO A 216 11.93 -32.18 -26.24
CA PRO A 216 11.68 -32.85 -27.52
C PRO A 216 11.84 -34.37 -27.45
N ASP A 217 12.60 -34.88 -26.47
CA ASP A 217 12.92 -36.31 -26.36
C ASP A 217 11.69 -37.18 -26.07
N VAL A 218 10.65 -36.61 -25.46
CA VAL A 218 9.39 -37.28 -25.15
C VAL A 218 8.70 -37.80 -26.41
N TRP A 219 8.81 -37.05 -27.51
CA TRP A 219 8.25 -37.41 -28.81
C TRP A 219 8.97 -38.59 -29.46
N LYS A 220 10.23 -38.86 -29.09
CA LYS A 220 10.97 -40.03 -29.58
C LYS A 220 10.30 -41.35 -29.16
N MET A 221 9.65 -41.36 -27.99
CA MET A 221 8.91 -42.53 -27.53
C MET A 221 7.71 -42.81 -28.42
N LEU A 222 6.95 -41.77 -28.79
CA LEU A 222 5.84 -41.88 -29.71
C LEU A 222 6.31 -42.37 -31.08
N TRP A 223 7.36 -41.77 -31.65
CA TRP A 223 7.89 -42.21 -32.94
C TRP A 223 8.35 -43.67 -32.90
N TYR A 224 9.09 -44.08 -31.87
CA TYR A 224 9.52 -45.47 -31.70
C TYR A 224 8.32 -46.43 -31.64
N ALA A 225 7.33 -46.12 -30.80
CA ALA A 225 6.14 -46.93 -30.63
C ALA A 225 5.33 -47.05 -31.93
N SER A 226 5.11 -45.93 -32.63
CA SER A 226 4.40 -45.89 -33.91
C SER A 226 5.11 -46.69 -35.00
N VAL A 227 6.44 -46.59 -35.12
CA VAL A 227 7.21 -47.40 -36.08
C VAL A 227 7.09 -48.89 -35.74
N MET A 228 7.29 -49.27 -34.47
CA MET A 228 7.19 -50.66 -34.04
C MET A 228 5.79 -51.23 -34.29
N HIS A 229 4.74 -50.43 -34.07
CA HIS A 229 3.37 -50.81 -34.38
C HIS A 229 3.16 -51.05 -35.89
N GLY A 230 3.63 -50.14 -36.75
CA GLY A 230 3.58 -50.32 -38.20
C GLY A 230 4.31 -51.57 -38.68
N ILE A 231 5.49 -51.87 -38.11
CA ILE A 231 6.25 -53.09 -38.40
C ILE A 231 5.45 -54.34 -38.02
N THR A 232 4.83 -54.34 -36.85
CA THR A 232 4.00 -55.47 -36.37
C THR A 232 2.78 -55.70 -37.27
N LEU A 233 2.10 -54.63 -37.69
CA LEU A 233 0.99 -54.71 -38.64
C LEU A 233 1.42 -55.32 -39.99
N ARG A 234 2.55 -54.88 -40.54
CA ARG A 234 3.12 -55.43 -41.78
C ARG A 234 3.36 -56.95 -41.65
N LYS A 235 4.03 -57.37 -40.57
CA LYS A 235 4.31 -58.80 -40.31
C LYS A 235 3.03 -59.63 -40.21
N LEU A 236 1.98 -59.07 -39.62
CA LEU A 236 0.68 -59.72 -39.49
C LEU A 236 -0.03 -59.86 -40.85
N GLU A 237 0.03 -58.84 -41.71
CA GLU A 237 -0.48 -58.90 -43.07
C GLU A 237 0.27 -59.94 -43.91
N GLU A 238 1.60 -59.96 -43.86
CA GLU A 238 2.43 -60.94 -44.56
C GLU A 238 2.13 -62.39 -44.13
N LYS A 239 1.91 -62.62 -42.83
CA LYS A 239 1.48 -63.94 -42.31
C LYS A 239 0.11 -64.34 -42.86
N LYS A 240 -0.87 -63.45 -42.84
CA LYS A 240 -2.21 -63.69 -43.41
C LYS A 240 -2.16 -63.99 -44.91
N SER A 241 -1.35 -63.26 -45.67
CA SER A 241 -1.17 -63.51 -47.11
C SER A 241 -0.56 -64.89 -47.38
N LYS A 242 0.41 -65.33 -46.57
CA LYS A 242 1.04 -66.66 -46.69
C LYS A 242 0.06 -67.79 -46.32
N GLU A 243 -0.73 -67.62 -45.27
CA GLU A 243 -1.75 -68.60 -44.85
C GLU A 243 -2.93 -68.70 -45.83
N GLY A 244 -3.31 -67.59 -46.48
CA GLY A 244 -4.34 -67.55 -47.52
C GLY A 244 -3.93 -68.23 -48.83
N GLN A 245 -2.65 -68.16 -49.22
CA GLN A 245 -2.13 -68.84 -50.42
C GLN A 245 -1.92 -70.36 -50.22
N GLY A 246 -1.78 -70.84 -48.99
CA GLY A 246 -1.66 -72.27 -48.67
C GLY A 246 -2.97 -73.08 -48.69
N ARG A 247 -4.12 -72.43 -48.89
CA ARG A 247 -5.46 -73.04 -48.92
C ARG A 247 -6.08 -73.08 -50.34
N SER A 248 -5.28 -73.11 -51.40
CA SER A 248 -5.78 -73.51 -52.71
C SER A 248 -6.02 -75.03 -52.72
N PRO A 249 -7.25 -75.53 -52.95
CA PRO A 249 -7.48 -76.95 -53.12
C PRO A 249 -6.82 -77.40 -54.42
N SER A 250 -5.77 -78.22 -54.30
CA SER A 250 -5.32 -79.08 -55.38
C SER A 250 -6.51 -79.92 -55.85
N GLY A 251 -6.92 -79.72 -57.10
CA GLY A 251 -7.96 -80.49 -57.77
C GLY A 251 -7.58 -81.95 -58.00
#